data_AF-A0AAW2ZMX9-F1
#
_entry.id   AF-A0AAW2ZMX9-F1
#
_cell.length_a   1.000
_cell.length_b   1.000
_cell.length_c   1.000
_cell.angle_alpha   90.00
_cell.angle_beta   90.00
_cell.angle_gamma   90.00
#
_symmetry.space_group_name_H-M   'P 1'
#
loop_
_entity.id
_entity.type
_entity.pdbx_description
1 polymer ?
#
loop_
_entity_poly.entity_id
_entity_poly.type
_entity_poly.pdbx_seq_one_letter_code
_entity_poly.pdbx_strand_id
1 'polypeptide(L)'
;MAYMKQVNELLSRIKEMGGEVFGVSSEKQHWVDTTKEAWELDYTLVGDQKSKLAKRYGVNLYKRDSKGFNFTVELLRGKSLNDRLDTLQNEKYPEGISQCAVVVIQNNEILYKWCLKPKKRNGYGGWERIAPTDIFEVIKYYFSEKDIISSVNHYIRQDLRGTFINMRKDKSLRDLFADHLANEFCLEGLEFIEKVDEMVSGGFPTKEQEVEIYNTFIDDDSDKAVNLSGKIKRKLADIILNDGDRSSVRVHAFEGAIESVTITLMSDNFERFTKTKEFNEKFMLVYPEVMKKIQKMSVDAKPVVTVPSPGTTDAPGNAVAPSPIVGNLEVENTKNTSCCIVC
;
A
#
# COMPACT_ATOMS: atom_id res chain seq x y z
N MET A 1 -9.30 -19.14 -17.04
CA MET A 1 -8.63 -19.13 -18.36
C MET A 1 -8.49 -17.73 -18.93
N ALA A 2 -9.58 -16.94 -19.05
CA ALA A 2 -9.51 -15.51 -19.46
C ALA A 2 -8.46 -14.68 -18.68
N TYR A 3 -8.30 -15.00 -17.40
CA TYR A 3 -7.33 -14.35 -16.51
C TYR A 3 -5.86 -14.45 -17.00
N MET A 4 -5.41 -15.59 -17.52
CA MET A 4 -4.03 -15.75 -17.99
C MET A 4 -3.76 -14.93 -19.27
N LYS A 5 -4.75 -14.80 -20.15
CA LYS A 5 -4.65 -13.94 -21.33
C LYS A 5 -4.59 -12.46 -20.96
N GLN A 6 -5.39 -12.03 -19.98
CA GLN A 6 -5.33 -10.66 -19.44
C GLN A 6 -3.97 -10.35 -18.78
N VAL A 7 -3.33 -11.34 -18.15
CA VAL A 7 -1.94 -11.20 -17.67
C VAL A 7 -0.97 -11.03 -18.84
N ASN A 8 -1.19 -11.73 -19.96
CA ASN A 8 -0.37 -11.60 -21.17
C ASN A 8 -0.33 -10.15 -21.68
N GLU A 9 -1.47 -9.45 -21.62
CA GLU A 9 -1.59 -8.03 -22.01
C GLU A 9 -0.76 -7.08 -21.13
N LEU A 10 -0.39 -7.51 -19.91
CA LEU A 10 0.39 -6.70 -18.96
C LEU A 10 1.89 -6.98 -19.03
N LEU A 11 2.33 -7.97 -19.82
CA LEU A 11 3.73 -8.41 -19.84
C LEU A 11 4.70 -7.32 -20.27
N SER A 12 4.37 -6.53 -21.29
CA SER A 12 5.24 -5.45 -21.78
C SER A 12 5.54 -4.47 -20.66
N ARG A 13 4.51 -4.03 -19.94
CA ARG A 13 4.62 -3.10 -18.81
C ARG A 13 5.41 -3.70 -17.65
N ILE A 14 5.22 -4.99 -17.34
CA ILE A 14 5.99 -5.67 -16.29
C ILE A 14 7.47 -5.77 -16.68
N LYS A 15 7.77 -6.08 -17.95
CA LYS A 15 9.13 -6.14 -18.49
C LYS A 15 9.80 -4.76 -18.52
N GLU A 16 9.07 -3.69 -18.84
CA GLU A 16 9.56 -2.31 -18.78
C GLU A 16 10.01 -1.91 -17.36
N MET A 17 9.40 -2.48 -16.32
CA MET A 17 9.81 -2.31 -14.93
C MET A 17 10.95 -3.24 -14.49
N GLY A 18 11.53 -4.02 -15.43
CA GLY A 18 12.57 -5.01 -15.14
C GLY A 18 12.06 -6.27 -14.41
N GLY A 19 10.75 -6.51 -14.47
CA GLY A 19 10.13 -7.70 -13.90
C GLY A 19 9.92 -8.83 -14.90
N GLU A 20 9.79 -10.04 -14.38
CA GLU A 20 9.40 -11.23 -15.14
C GLU A 20 8.09 -11.82 -14.64
N VAL A 21 7.36 -12.55 -15.48
CA VAL A 21 6.11 -13.23 -15.08
C VAL A 21 6.26 -14.73 -15.23
N PHE A 22 5.81 -15.46 -14.21
CA PHE A 22 5.72 -16.92 -14.21
C PHE A 22 4.28 -17.34 -13.94
N GLY A 23 3.74 -18.24 -14.75
CA GLY A 23 2.50 -18.97 -14.46
C GLY A 23 2.82 -20.28 -13.76
N VAL A 24 2.14 -20.60 -12.67
CA VAL A 24 2.28 -21.90 -12.00
C VAL A 24 0.92 -22.58 -11.99
N SER A 25 0.86 -23.84 -12.38
CA SER A 25 -0.37 -24.64 -12.37
C SER A 25 -0.16 -25.92 -11.59
N SER A 26 -1.17 -26.43 -10.90
CA SER A 26 -1.08 -27.76 -10.27
C SER A 26 -1.04 -28.92 -11.29
N GLU A 27 -1.19 -28.66 -12.59
CA GLU A 27 -1.11 -29.69 -13.63
C GLU A 27 0.31 -30.22 -13.87
N LYS A 28 0.41 -31.36 -14.58
CA LYS A 28 1.69 -31.87 -15.10
C LYS A 28 2.23 -30.95 -16.19
N GLN A 29 3.55 -30.84 -16.30
CA GLN A 29 4.21 -29.92 -17.25
C GLN A 29 3.70 -30.07 -18.70
N HIS A 30 3.56 -31.29 -19.24
CA HIS A 30 3.07 -31.45 -20.62
C HIS A 30 1.68 -30.85 -20.88
N TRP A 31 0.76 -30.87 -19.90
CA TRP A 31 -0.54 -30.21 -20.00
C TRP A 31 -0.42 -28.69 -19.94
N VAL A 32 0.52 -28.21 -19.13
CA VAL A 32 0.85 -26.79 -19.01
C VAL A 32 1.45 -26.27 -20.32
N ASP A 33 2.36 -27.02 -20.95
CA ASP A 33 2.97 -26.67 -22.24
C ASP A 33 1.91 -26.61 -23.34
N THR A 34 1.04 -27.63 -23.42
CA THR A 34 -0.09 -27.64 -24.36
C THR A 34 -0.99 -26.42 -24.17
N THR A 35 -1.22 -26.01 -22.91
CA THR A 35 -2.04 -24.83 -22.59
C THR A 35 -1.34 -23.53 -22.98
N LYS A 36 -0.03 -23.44 -22.73
CA LYS A 36 0.80 -22.29 -23.11
C LYS A 36 0.75 -22.06 -24.62
N GLU A 37 0.93 -23.12 -25.41
CA GLU A 37 0.86 -23.06 -26.87
C GLU A 37 -0.55 -22.69 -27.34
N ALA A 38 -1.58 -23.41 -26.86
CA ALA A 38 -2.95 -23.20 -27.31
C ALA A 38 -3.49 -21.80 -26.99
N TRP A 39 -2.96 -21.13 -25.96
CA TRP A 39 -3.41 -19.81 -25.54
C TRP A 39 -2.44 -18.69 -25.87
N GLU A 40 -1.33 -19.00 -26.54
CA GLU A 40 -0.33 -18.02 -26.98
C GLU A 40 0.19 -17.19 -25.79
N LEU A 41 0.61 -17.86 -24.71
CA LEU A 41 1.11 -17.19 -23.51
C LEU A 41 2.62 -16.90 -23.64
N ASP A 42 3.01 -15.63 -23.55
CA ASP A 42 4.38 -15.13 -23.78
C ASP A 42 5.23 -15.08 -22.51
N TYR A 43 4.87 -15.89 -21.52
CA TYR A 43 5.56 -16.02 -20.24
C TYR A 43 5.83 -17.48 -19.89
N THR A 44 6.69 -17.72 -18.91
CA THR A 44 7.05 -19.09 -18.50
C THR A 44 5.90 -19.70 -17.72
N LEU A 45 5.41 -20.88 -18.12
CA LEU A 45 4.45 -21.65 -17.32
C LEU A 45 5.11 -22.92 -16.77
N VAL A 46 4.88 -23.17 -15.48
CA VAL A 46 5.49 -24.28 -14.72
C VAL A 46 4.38 -25.15 -14.12
N GLY A 47 4.48 -26.46 -14.36
CA GLY A 47 3.67 -27.47 -13.70
C GLY A 47 4.19 -27.81 -12.31
N ASP A 48 3.37 -27.60 -11.29
CA ASP A 48 3.64 -27.85 -9.87
C ASP A 48 2.71 -28.93 -9.31
N GLN A 49 2.74 -30.11 -9.94
CA GLN A 49 1.85 -31.24 -9.58
C GLN A 49 1.95 -31.65 -8.10
N LYS A 50 3.12 -31.46 -7.49
CA LYS A 50 3.38 -31.78 -6.07
C LYS A 50 3.20 -30.58 -5.14
N SER A 51 2.71 -29.45 -5.65
CA SER A 51 2.48 -28.20 -4.91
C SER A 51 3.73 -27.70 -4.14
N LYS A 52 4.93 -27.93 -4.66
CA LYS A 52 6.19 -27.50 -4.02
C LYS A 52 6.32 -25.98 -4.04
N LEU A 53 6.05 -25.34 -5.17
CA LEU A 53 6.11 -23.88 -5.30
C LEU A 53 4.96 -23.24 -4.52
N ALA A 54 3.75 -23.80 -4.62
CA ALA A 54 2.62 -23.32 -3.84
C ALA A 54 2.92 -23.36 -2.32
N LYS A 55 3.50 -24.44 -1.80
CA LYS A 55 3.93 -24.52 -0.40
C LYS A 55 5.03 -23.53 -0.06
N ARG A 56 6.07 -23.41 -0.90
CA ARG A 56 7.18 -22.48 -0.71
C ARG A 56 6.72 -21.04 -0.53
N TYR A 57 5.73 -20.60 -1.32
CA TYR A 57 5.22 -19.23 -1.28
C TYR A 57 3.98 -19.06 -0.38
N GLY A 58 3.58 -20.13 0.34
CA GLY A 58 2.42 -20.12 1.24
C GLY A 58 1.11 -19.77 0.52
N VAL A 59 0.91 -20.37 -0.65
CA VAL A 59 -0.36 -20.36 -1.39
C VAL A 59 -1.30 -21.39 -0.78
N ASN A 60 -2.60 -21.07 -0.72
CA ASN A 60 -3.60 -21.97 -0.17
C ASN A 60 -3.74 -23.22 -1.06
N LEU A 61 -3.66 -24.40 -0.45
CA LEU A 61 -3.99 -25.66 -1.10
C LEU A 61 -5.39 -26.08 -0.69
N TYR A 62 -6.20 -26.46 -1.67
CA TYR A 62 -7.52 -27.03 -1.44
C TYR A 62 -7.46 -28.53 -1.68
N LYS A 63 -7.67 -29.30 -0.61
CA LYS A 63 -8.01 -30.71 -0.73
C LYS A 63 -9.53 -30.80 -0.78
N ARG A 64 -10.03 -31.55 -1.75
CA ARG A 64 -11.45 -31.80 -1.85
C ARG A 64 -11.81 -32.80 -0.77
N ASP A 65 -12.24 -32.28 0.39
CA ASP A 65 -12.87 -33.11 1.39
C ASP A 65 -14.26 -33.51 0.89
N SER A 66 -14.61 -34.77 1.11
CA SER A 66 -15.87 -35.37 0.66
C SER A 66 -17.10 -34.84 1.42
N LYS A 67 -16.95 -33.88 2.35
CA LYS A 67 -18.07 -33.44 3.21
C LYS A 67 -18.63 -32.08 2.79
N GLY A 68 -17.79 -31.16 2.32
CA GLY A 68 -18.19 -29.78 2.02
C GLY A 68 -18.79 -29.58 0.63
N PHE A 69 -18.30 -30.26 -0.39
CA PHE A 69 -18.72 -30.08 -1.79
C PHE A 69 -19.88 -30.99 -2.20
N ASN A 70 -20.05 -32.11 -1.48
CA ASN A 70 -21.07 -33.11 -1.78
C ASN A 70 -22.49 -32.52 -1.75
N PHE A 71 -22.80 -31.60 -0.84
CA PHE A 71 -24.17 -31.08 -0.73
C PHE A 71 -24.71 -30.36 -1.99
N THR A 72 -23.86 -29.65 -2.74
CA THR A 72 -24.33 -28.86 -3.90
C THR A 72 -24.41 -29.71 -5.18
N VAL A 73 -23.58 -30.76 -5.29
CA VAL A 73 -23.55 -31.66 -6.46
C VAL A 73 -24.39 -32.93 -6.23
N GLU A 74 -24.54 -33.42 -4.99
CA GLU A 74 -25.52 -34.46 -4.64
C GLU A 74 -26.94 -34.03 -5.02
N LEU A 75 -27.27 -32.74 -4.86
CA LEU A 75 -28.56 -32.17 -5.26
C LEU A 75 -28.80 -32.21 -6.78
N LEU A 76 -27.74 -32.29 -7.60
CA LEU A 76 -27.81 -32.15 -9.05
C LEU A 76 -27.43 -33.42 -9.84
N ARG A 77 -26.65 -34.36 -9.28
CA ARG A 77 -26.03 -35.47 -10.06
C ARG A 77 -26.04 -36.86 -9.41
N GLY A 78 -26.60 -37.03 -8.21
CA GLY A 78 -26.66 -38.33 -7.53
C GLY A 78 -25.32 -38.79 -6.91
N LYS A 79 -25.41 -39.55 -5.82
CA LYS A 79 -24.29 -39.87 -4.91
C LYS A 79 -23.08 -40.59 -5.55
N SER A 80 -23.29 -41.47 -6.53
CA SER A 80 -22.22 -42.40 -6.98
C SER A 80 -21.17 -41.79 -7.91
N LEU A 81 -21.44 -40.65 -8.56
CA LEU A 81 -20.49 -40.00 -9.46
C LEU A 81 -19.46 -39.14 -8.72
N ASN A 82 -19.85 -38.59 -7.56
CA ASN A 82 -19.02 -37.67 -6.77
C ASN A 82 -17.90 -38.40 -6.04
N ASP A 83 -18.21 -39.53 -5.40
CA ASP A 83 -17.18 -40.31 -4.68
C ASP A 83 -16.05 -40.74 -5.62
N ARG A 84 -16.37 -41.12 -6.86
CA ARG A 84 -15.36 -41.45 -7.88
C ARG A 84 -14.55 -40.23 -8.33
N LEU A 85 -15.18 -39.07 -8.51
CA LEU A 85 -14.46 -37.84 -8.90
C LEU A 85 -13.55 -37.32 -7.79
N ASP A 86 -13.98 -37.45 -6.52
CA ASP A 86 -13.20 -37.05 -5.36
C ASP A 86 -11.99 -37.96 -5.17
N THR A 87 -12.16 -39.28 -5.29
CA THR A 87 -11.04 -40.24 -5.28
C THR A 87 -10.05 -39.94 -6.40
N LEU A 88 -10.51 -39.77 -7.64
CA LEU A 88 -9.64 -39.47 -8.79
C LEU A 88 -8.89 -38.13 -8.64
N GLN A 89 -9.53 -37.11 -8.07
CA GLN A 89 -8.86 -35.83 -7.83
C GLN A 89 -7.83 -35.92 -6.70
N ASN A 90 -8.15 -36.60 -5.60
CA ASN A 90 -7.23 -36.75 -4.48
C ASN A 90 -6.04 -37.66 -4.86
N GLU A 91 -6.24 -38.65 -5.72
CA GLU A 91 -5.15 -39.44 -6.32
C GLU A 91 -4.28 -38.58 -7.25
N LYS A 92 -4.90 -37.71 -8.06
CA LYS A 92 -4.17 -36.83 -9.00
C LYS A 92 -3.39 -35.72 -8.28
N TYR A 93 -3.93 -35.19 -7.18
CA TYR A 93 -3.36 -34.11 -6.36
C TYR A 93 -3.37 -34.47 -4.86
N PRO A 94 -2.46 -35.35 -4.41
CA PRO A 94 -2.45 -35.84 -3.03
C PRO A 94 -2.23 -34.72 -1.98
N GLU A 95 -1.59 -33.64 -2.40
CA GLU A 95 -1.32 -32.45 -1.59
C GLU A 95 -2.42 -31.38 -1.69
N GLY A 96 -3.42 -31.60 -2.54
CA GLY A 96 -4.45 -30.62 -2.89
C GLY A 96 -4.09 -29.81 -4.14
N ILE A 97 -5.09 -29.08 -4.62
CA ILE A 97 -4.98 -28.19 -5.78
C ILE A 97 -4.67 -26.78 -5.27
N SER A 98 -3.63 -26.16 -5.84
CA SER A 98 -3.29 -24.77 -5.57
C SER A 98 -4.48 -23.89 -5.91
N GLN A 99 -4.91 -23.05 -4.97
CA GLN A 99 -5.92 -22.03 -5.25
C GLN A 99 -5.28 -20.87 -5.99
N CYS A 100 -6.07 -20.15 -6.80
CA CYS A 100 -5.56 -18.98 -7.51
C CYS A 100 -4.93 -17.99 -6.52
N ALA A 101 -3.75 -17.52 -6.87
CA ALA A 101 -2.95 -16.61 -6.08
C ALA A 101 -2.03 -15.76 -6.98
N VAL A 102 -1.63 -14.61 -6.46
CA VAL A 102 -0.60 -13.79 -7.05
C VAL A 102 0.43 -13.49 -5.98
N VAL A 103 1.69 -13.72 -6.31
CA VAL A 103 2.84 -13.51 -5.45
C VAL A 103 3.83 -12.61 -6.19
N VAL A 104 4.15 -11.46 -5.62
CA VAL A 104 5.20 -10.58 -6.14
C VAL A 104 6.45 -10.80 -5.31
N ILE A 105 7.55 -11.15 -5.97
CA ILE A 105 8.80 -11.53 -5.32
C ILE A 105 9.93 -10.60 -5.80
N GLN A 106 10.75 -10.15 -4.88
CA GLN A 106 11.98 -9.42 -5.18
C GLN A 106 13.08 -9.93 -4.25
N ASN A 107 14.25 -10.29 -4.80
CA ASN A 107 15.38 -10.81 -4.01
C ASN A 107 15.00 -11.98 -3.08
N ASN A 108 14.16 -12.91 -3.58
CA ASN A 108 13.55 -14.01 -2.80
C ASN A 108 12.62 -13.62 -1.65
N GLU A 109 12.31 -12.35 -1.47
CA GLU A 109 11.33 -11.87 -0.49
C GLU A 109 9.96 -11.65 -1.13
N ILE A 110 8.90 -12.03 -0.41
CA ILE A 110 7.52 -11.81 -0.87
C ILE A 110 7.13 -10.36 -0.52
N LEU A 111 7.05 -9.51 -1.53
CA LEU A 111 6.60 -8.12 -1.37
C LEU A 111 5.08 -8.04 -1.22
N TYR A 112 4.38 -8.86 -2.00
CA TYR A 112 2.93 -8.90 -2.04
C TYR A 112 2.44 -10.34 -2.24
N LYS A 113 1.34 -10.68 -1.56
CA LYS A 113 0.66 -11.95 -1.75
C LYS A 113 -0.84 -11.79 -1.64
N TRP A 114 -1.53 -12.13 -2.72
CA TRP A 114 -2.96 -12.37 -2.72
C TRP A 114 -3.22 -13.86 -2.87
N CYS A 115 -3.99 -14.45 -1.96
CA CYS A 115 -4.41 -15.83 -2.04
C CYS A 115 -5.92 -15.91 -1.92
N LEU A 116 -6.54 -16.61 -2.86
CA LEU A 116 -7.95 -16.92 -2.77
C LEU A 116 -8.22 -17.82 -1.55
N LYS A 117 -9.16 -17.41 -0.72
CA LYS A 117 -9.69 -18.26 0.36
C LYS A 117 -10.94 -18.95 -0.16
N PRO A 118 -10.91 -20.28 -0.42
CA PRO A 118 -12.08 -20.98 -0.93
C PRO A 118 -13.19 -20.94 0.12
N LYS A 119 -14.38 -20.50 -0.29
CA LYS A 119 -15.59 -20.44 0.55
C LYS A 119 -16.77 -20.95 -0.28
N LYS A 120 -17.77 -21.53 0.36
CA LYS A 120 -19.00 -21.98 -0.36
C LYS A 120 -19.61 -20.85 -1.21
N ARG A 121 -19.63 -19.62 -0.68
CA ARG A 121 -20.19 -18.44 -1.35
C ARG A 121 -19.44 -17.99 -2.61
N ASN A 122 -18.16 -18.34 -2.76
CA ASN A 122 -17.35 -17.96 -3.93
C ASN A 122 -17.14 -19.12 -4.91
N GLY A 123 -18.01 -20.14 -4.82
CA GLY A 123 -17.89 -21.35 -5.61
C GLY A 123 -16.58 -22.10 -5.34
N TYR A 124 -16.10 -22.09 -4.09
CA TYR A 124 -14.82 -22.68 -3.69
C TYR A 124 -13.64 -22.13 -4.50
N GLY A 125 -13.67 -20.83 -4.78
CA GLY A 125 -12.63 -20.13 -5.52
C GLY A 125 -12.90 -19.95 -7.02
N GLY A 126 -14.09 -20.30 -7.50
CA GLY A 126 -14.47 -20.05 -8.88
C GLY A 126 -14.62 -18.56 -9.21
N TRP A 127 -15.14 -17.75 -8.28
CA TRP A 127 -15.81 -16.48 -8.64
C TRP A 127 -15.21 -15.20 -8.04
N GLU A 128 -14.35 -15.28 -7.02
CA GLU A 128 -13.73 -14.09 -6.36
C GLU A 128 -12.26 -13.91 -6.80
N ARG A 129 -11.99 -13.82 -8.11
CA ARG A 129 -10.63 -13.54 -8.60
C ARG A 129 -10.36 -12.04 -8.56
N ILE A 130 -9.18 -11.65 -8.07
CA ILE A 130 -8.65 -10.29 -8.27
C ILE A 130 -8.53 -10.00 -9.76
N ALA A 131 -8.70 -8.76 -10.23
CA ALA A 131 -8.47 -8.45 -11.65
C ALA A 131 -6.97 -8.29 -11.92
N PRO A 132 -6.45 -8.73 -13.09
CA PRO A 132 -5.05 -8.52 -13.45
C PRO A 132 -4.63 -7.05 -13.44
N THR A 133 -5.55 -6.13 -13.77
CA THR A 133 -5.30 -4.68 -13.70
C THR A 133 -5.05 -4.21 -12.27
N ASP A 134 -5.77 -4.73 -11.28
CA ASP A 134 -5.59 -4.37 -9.87
C ASP A 134 -4.21 -4.85 -9.37
N ILE A 135 -3.80 -6.04 -9.80
CA ILE A 135 -2.45 -6.56 -9.56
C ILE A 135 -1.39 -5.70 -10.22
N PHE A 136 -1.66 -5.18 -11.42
CA PHE A 136 -0.71 -4.28 -12.05
C PHE A 136 -0.53 -2.99 -11.25
N GLU A 137 -1.60 -2.43 -10.68
CA GLU A 137 -1.46 -1.26 -9.80
C GLU A 137 -0.71 -1.60 -8.50
N VAL A 138 -0.89 -2.82 -7.96
CA VAL A 138 -0.03 -3.32 -6.87
C VAL A 138 1.44 -3.32 -7.28
N ILE A 139 1.75 -4.00 -8.39
CA ILE A 139 3.10 -4.11 -8.94
C ILE A 139 3.67 -2.72 -9.19
N LYS A 140 2.93 -1.85 -9.88
CA LYS A 140 3.32 -0.47 -10.14
C LYS A 140 3.62 0.26 -8.84
N TYR A 141 2.78 0.17 -7.82
CA TYR A 141 3.04 0.79 -6.53
C TYR A 141 4.38 0.33 -5.91
N TYR A 142 4.60 -0.99 -5.85
CA TYR A 142 5.84 -1.56 -5.29
C TYR A 142 7.10 -1.27 -6.13
N PHE A 143 6.94 -1.05 -7.43
CA PHE A 143 8.08 -0.85 -8.36
C PHE A 143 8.24 0.60 -8.86
N SER A 144 7.24 1.46 -8.69
CA SER A 144 7.32 2.90 -8.98
C SER A 144 7.87 3.68 -7.79
N GLU A 145 7.52 3.25 -6.58
CA GLU A 145 8.11 3.76 -5.36
C GLU A 145 9.38 2.95 -5.09
N LYS A 146 10.55 3.50 -5.45
CA LYS A 146 11.86 2.81 -5.42
C LYS A 146 12.23 2.25 -4.03
N ASP A 147 11.56 2.71 -2.99
CA ASP A 147 11.80 2.36 -1.61
C ASP A 147 10.55 2.61 -0.74
N ILE A 148 10.59 2.06 0.48
CA ILE A 148 9.54 2.20 1.49
C ILE A 148 9.30 3.65 1.90
N ILE A 149 10.33 4.50 1.79
CA ILE A 149 10.24 5.94 2.09
C ILE A 149 9.29 6.61 1.11
N SER A 150 9.39 6.26 -0.17
CA SER A 150 8.57 6.84 -1.23
C SER A 150 7.10 6.41 -1.10
N SER A 151 6.87 5.15 -0.71
CA SER A 151 5.55 4.60 -0.32
C SER A 151 4.90 5.34 0.86
N VAL A 152 5.65 5.56 1.94
CA VAL A 152 5.15 6.30 3.12
C VAL A 152 4.88 7.76 2.76
N ASN A 153 5.75 8.40 1.99
CA ASN A 153 5.51 9.76 1.50
C ASN A 153 4.27 9.87 0.62
N HIS A 154 4.01 8.88 -0.23
CA HIS A 154 2.79 8.82 -1.02
C HIS A 154 1.54 8.77 -0.13
N TYR A 155 1.54 7.88 0.89
CA TYR A 155 0.44 7.80 1.86
C TYR A 155 0.22 9.12 2.60
N ILE A 156 1.29 9.74 3.08
CA ILE A 156 1.24 10.99 3.84
C ILE A 156 0.67 12.13 2.98
N ARG A 157 1.04 12.20 1.69
CA ARG A 157 0.50 13.22 0.79
C ARG A 157 -1.02 13.15 0.60
N GLN A 158 -1.61 11.96 0.74
CA GLN A 158 -3.07 11.82 0.65
C GLN A 158 -3.80 12.35 1.90
N ASP A 159 -3.14 12.42 3.04
CA ASP A 159 -3.68 12.94 4.30
C ASP A 159 -2.60 13.68 5.11
N LEU A 160 -2.02 14.73 4.53
CA LEU A 160 -0.90 15.45 5.13
C LEU A 160 -1.31 16.06 6.48
N ARG A 161 -2.53 16.63 6.53
CA ARG A 161 -3.09 17.27 7.72
C ARG A 161 -3.35 16.26 8.83
N GLY A 162 -4.02 15.14 8.53
CA GLY A 162 -4.29 14.10 9.52
C GLY A 162 -2.99 13.48 10.04
N THR A 163 -2.03 13.24 9.16
CA THR A 163 -0.69 12.73 9.53
C THR A 163 0.02 13.70 10.47
N PHE A 164 0.05 15.00 10.15
CA PHE A 164 0.69 16.02 10.99
C PHE A 164 0.06 16.07 12.39
N ILE A 165 -1.28 16.09 12.47
CA ILE A 165 -2.00 16.11 13.75
C ILE A 165 -1.72 14.86 14.58
N ASN A 166 -1.68 13.68 13.95
CA ASN A 166 -1.39 12.43 14.65
C ASN A 166 0.07 12.37 15.11
N MET A 167 1.00 12.82 14.28
CA MET A 167 2.43 12.91 14.61
C MET A 167 2.65 13.76 15.87
N ARG A 168 2.00 14.91 15.98
CA ARG A 168 2.10 15.79 17.16
C ARG A 168 1.59 15.16 18.46
N LYS A 169 0.75 14.12 18.39
CA LYS A 169 0.26 13.40 19.57
C LYS A 169 1.24 12.32 20.03
N ASP A 170 2.10 11.82 19.14
CA ASP A 170 3.14 10.88 19.49
C ASP A 170 4.41 11.62 19.92
N LYS A 171 4.77 11.50 21.20
CA LYS A 171 5.96 12.19 21.76
C LYS A 171 7.21 11.89 20.94
N SER A 172 7.39 10.67 20.48
CA SER A 172 8.65 10.25 19.84
C SER A 172 8.82 10.81 18.42
N LEU A 173 7.73 10.93 17.66
CA LEU A 173 7.76 11.58 16.36
C LEU A 173 7.77 13.11 16.48
N ARG A 174 7.08 13.64 17.49
CA ARG A 174 7.08 15.08 17.80
C ARG A 174 8.48 15.57 18.19
N ASP A 175 9.17 14.87 19.09
CA ASP A 175 10.54 15.20 19.48
C ASP A 175 11.48 15.16 18.26
N LEU A 176 11.32 14.15 17.39
CA LEU A 176 12.09 14.04 16.14
C LEU A 176 11.80 15.20 15.17
N PHE A 177 10.56 15.67 15.10
CA PHE A 177 10.19 16.83 14.29
C PHE A 177 10.73 18.14 14.89
N ALA A 178 10.71 18.28 16.21
CA ALA A 178 11.30 19.42 16.90
C ALA A 178 12.81 19.51 16.62
N ASP A 179 13.53 18.39 16.67
CA ASP A 179 14.95 18.33 16.28
C ASP A 179 15.17 18.77 14.83
N HIS A 180 14.29 18.35 13.91
CA HIS A 180 14.34 18.78 12.51
C HIS A 180 14.13 20.30 12.37
N LEU A 181 13.12 20.87 13.04
CA LEU A 181 12.86 22.31 13.02
C LEU A 181 13.97 23.14 13.67
N ALA A 182 14.58 22.63 14.75
CA ALA A 182 15.71 23.28 15.39
C ALA A 182 16.91 23.39 14.44
N ASN A 183 17.17 22.35 13.64
CA ASN A 183 18.20 22.37 12.61
C ASN A 183 17.88 23.32 11.45
N GLU A 184 16.60 23.61 11.21
CA GLU A 184 16.13 24.58 10.20
C GLU A 184 15.86 25.98 10.79
N PHE A 185 16.17 26.23 12.06
CA PHE A 185 15.92 27.50 12.76
C PHE A 185 14.46 27.99 12.67
N CYS A 186 13.50 27.08 12.78
CA CYS A 186 12.06 27.37 12.69
C CYS A 186 11.23 26.63 13.76
N LEU A 187 11.83 26.42 14.94
CA LEU A 187 11.25 25.68 16.06
C LEU A 187 10.08 26.44 16.73
N GLU A 188 10.12 27.77 16.68
CA GLU A 188 9.17 28.67 17.34
C GLU A 188 7.72 28.42 16.92
N GLY A 189 7.48 27.99 15.68
CA GLY A 189 6.14 27.64 15.20
C GLY A 189 5.54 26.45 15.94
N LEU A 190 6.35 25.41 16.22
CA LEU A 190 5.89 24.24 16.95
C LEU A 190 5.71 24.57 18.44
N GLU A 191 6.67 25.28 19.04
CA GLU A 191 6.60 25.74 20.43
C GLU A 191 5.35 26.60 20.70
N PHE A 192 5.01 27.50 19.77
CA PHE A 192 3.80 28.32 19.86
C PHE A 192 2.54 27.44 19.93
N ILE A 193 2.38 26.48 19.03
CA ILE A 193 1.18 25.63 19.01
C ILE A 193 1.12 24.78 20.28
N GLU A 194 2.24 24.24 20.74
CA GLU A 194 2.32 23.45 21.98
C GLU A 194 1.94 24.28 23.21
N LYS A 195 2.45 25.50 23.32
CA LYS A 195 2.12 26.40 24.44
C LYS A 195 0.64 26.77 24.46
N VAL A 196 0.02 26.99 23.30
CA VAL A 196 -1.43 27.23 23.21
C VAL A 196 -2.22 25.97 23.57
N ASP A 197 -1.81 24.79 23.10
CA ASP A 197 -2.46 23.52 23.44
C ASP A 197 -2.37 23.20 24.95
N GLU A 198 -1.22 23.48 25.59
CA GLU A 198 -1.02 23.36 27.03
C GLU A 198 -1.95 24.28 27.81
N MET A 199 -2.04 25.55 27.39
CA MET A 199 -2.93 26.55 27.98
C MET A 199 -4.41 26.10 27.92
N VAL A 200 -4.84 25.58 26.76
CA VAL A 200 -6.23 25.09 26.57
C VAL A 200 -6.48 23.79 27.34
N SER A 201 -5.48 22.91 27.42
CA SER A 201 -5.59 21.63 28.14
C SER A 201 -5.62 21.81 29.66
N GLY A 202 -5.02 22.90 30.17
CA GLY A 202 -4.99 23.26 31.59
C GLY A 202 -6.30 23.79 32.18
N GLY A 203 -7.35 23.96 31.36
CA GLY A 203 -8.66 24.49 31.77
C GLY A 203 -8.99 25.80 31.09
N PHE A 204 -9.52 26.77 31.83
CA PHE A 204 -9.79 28.12 31.30
C PHE A 204 -8.48 28.93 31.27
N PRO A 205 -8.00 29.37 30.09
CA PRO A 205 -6.84 30.25 29.99
C PRO A 205 -6.95 31.49 30.89
N THR A 206 -5.88 31.88 31.58
CA THR A 206 -5.86 33.18 32.28
C THR A 206 -5.39 34.29 31.34
N LYS A 207 -5.73 35.54 31.69
CA LYS A 207 -5.29 36.70 30.90
C LYS A 207 -3.76 36.79 30.83
N GLU A 208 -3.10 36.45 31.93
CA GLU A 208 -1.65 36.43 32.05
C GLU A 208 -1.03 35.41 31.08
N GLN A 209 -1.64 34.23 30.93
CA GLN A 209 -1.19 33.22 29.96
C GLN A 209 -1.36 33.70 28.51
N GLU A 210 -2.49 34.34 28.18
CA GLU A 210 -2.71 34.91 26.84
C GLU A 210 -1.66 35.99 26.51
N VAL A 211 -1.37 36.87 27.47
CA VAL A 211 -0.37 37.94 27.32
C VAL A 211 1.05 37.38 27.25
N GLU A 212 1.38 36.35 28.04
CA GLU A 212 2.67 35.64 27.95
C GLU A 212 2.87 35.07 26.54
N ILE A 213 1.89 34.32 26.02
CA ILE A 213 1.96 33.74 24.67
C ILE A 213 2.08 34.84 23.61
N TYR A 214 1.32 35.93 23.75
CA TYR A 214 1.39 37.06 22.81
C TYR A 214 2.80 37.66 22.79
N ASN A 215 3.34 38.01 23.95
CA ASN A 215 4.65 38.66 24.05
C ASN A 215 5.78 37.73 23.58
N THR A 216 5.68 36.42 23.83
CA THR A 216 6.70 35.46 23.42
C THR A 216 6.63 35.11 21.93
N PHE A 217 5.44 34.90 21.36
CA PHE A 217 5.35 34.33 20.00
C PHE A 217 4.75 35.27 18.96
N ILE A 218 4.07 36.35 19.34
CA ILE A 218 3.31 37.19 18.40
C ILE A 218 3.97 38.55 18.19
N ASP A 219 4.47 39.15 19.28
CA ASP A 219 5.14 40.44 19.27
C ASP A 219 6.30 40.47 18.28
N ASP A 220 6.40 41.54 17.49
CA ASP A 220 7.44 41.71 16.48
C ASP A 220 8.83 41.90 17.10
N ASP A 221 8.89 42.35 18.36
CA ASP A 221 10.14 42.53 19.11
C ASP A 221 10.64 41.23 19.79
N SER A 222 9.88 40.14 19.71
CA SER A 222 10.27 38.86 20.31
C SER A 222 11.30 38.10 19.47
N ASP A 223 12.25 37.44 20.14
CA ASP A 223 13.18 36.51 19.53
C ASP A 223 12.52 35.20 19.04
N LYS A 224 11.32 34.89 19.54
CA LYS A 224 10.49 33.74 19.14
C LYS A 224 9.25 34.11 18.33
N ALA A 225 9.25 35.30 17.71
CA ALA A 225 8.12 35.77 16.92
C ALA A 225 7.82 34.82 15.75
N VAL A 226 6.62 34.20 15.74
CA VAL A 226 6.18 33.37 14.62
C VAL A 226 5.80 34.22 13.40
N ASN A 227 6.05 33.69 12.22
CA ASN A 227 5.73 34.36 10.96
C ASN A 227 4.22 34.39 10.71
N LEU A 228 3.57 35.48 11.13
CA LEU A 228 2.15 35.73 10.96
C LEU A 228 1.90 37.00 10.15
N SER A 229 0.83 37.02 9.37
CA SER A 229 0.41 38.23 8.67
C SER A 229 0.06 39.35 9.67
N GLY A 230 0.38 40.60 9.32
CA GLY A 230 0.06 41.76 10.16
C GLY A 230 -1.45 41.90 10.48
N LYS A 231 -2.33 41.32 9.66
CA LYS A 231 -3.77 41.26 9.95
C LYS A 231 -4.07 40.35 11.14
N ILE A 232 -3.43 39.17 11.22
CA ILE A 232 -3.59 38.25 12.34
C ILE A 232 -2.99 38.86 13.60
N LYS A 233 -1.77 39.42 13.51
CA LYS A 233 -1.10 40.08 14.64
C LYS A 233 -1.94 41.22 15.24
N ARG A 234 -2.44 42.15 14.42
CA ARG A 234 -3.33 43.24 14.88
C ARG A 234 -4.61 42.71 15.54
N LYS A 235 -5.26 41.70 14.95
CA LYS A 235 -6.46 41.09 15.55
C LYS A 235 -6.16 40.49 16.93
N LEU A 236 -5.03 39.82 17.09
CA LEU A 236 -4.59 39.29 18.38
C LEU A 236 -4.29 40.42 19.37
N ALA A 237 -3.59 41.47 18.94
CA ALA A 237 -3.31 42.63 19.78
C ALA A 237 -4.60 43.29 20.29
N ASP A 238 -5.59 43.47 19.40
CA ASP A 238 -6.88 44.05 19.76
C ASP A 238 -7.64 43.19 20.78
N ILE A 239 -7.58 41.85 20.64
CA ILE A 239 -8.26 40.92 21.55
C ILE A 239 -7.52 40.79 22.89
N ILE A 240 -6.19 40.70 22.85
CA ILE A 240 -5.37 40.34 24.01
C ILE A 240 -4.90 41.58 24.77
N LEU A 241 -4.49 42.65 24.09
CA LEU A 241 -3.94 43.83 24.76
C LEU A 241 -4.98 44.93 25.00
N ASN A 242 -5.94 45.11 24.07
CA ASN A 242 -6.84 46.27 24.08
C ASN A 242 -8.25 45.99 24.62
N ASP A 243 -8.67 44.73 24.72
CA ASP A 243 -10.02 44.39 25.20
C ASP A 243 -10.09 44.52 26.73
N GLY A 244 -10.61 45.65 27.21
CA GLY A 244 -10.69 45.98 28.62
C GLY A 244 -11.53 44.99 29.43
N ASP A 245 -10.93 44.45 30.50
CA ASP A 245 -11.50 43.69 31.63
C ASP A 245 -12.77 42.85 31.34
N ARG A 246 -12.81 42.18 30.19
CA ARG A 246 -13.87 41.20 29.89
C ARG A 246 -13.46 39.88 30.52
N SER A 247 -14.16 39.54 31.60
CA SER A 247 -14.05 38.29 32.36
C SER A 247 -14.31 37.00 31.55
N SER A 248 -14.62 37.09 30.25
CA SER A 248 -14.77 35.93 29.38
C SER A 248 -13.47 35.65 28.62
N VAL A 249 -12.72 34.68 29.14
CA VAL A 249 -11.58 34.03 28.49
C VAL A 249 -11.92 33.55 27.09
N ARG A 250 -11.07 33.83 26.09
CA ARG A 250 -11.32 33.47 24.70
C ARG A 250 -10.37 32.36 24.27
N VAL A 251 -10.76 31.12 24.55
CA VAL A 251 -10.11 29.89 24.01
C VAL A 251 -9.86 30.01 22.49
N HIS A 252 -10.72 30.74 21.79
CA HIS A 252 -10.68 30.92 20.35
C HIS A 252 -9.81 32.11 19.86
N ALA A 253 -9.14 32.86 20.74
CA ALA A 253 -8.34 34.02 20.33
C ALA A 253 -7.21 33.62 19.35
N PHE A 254 -6.56 32.49 19.63
CA PHE A 254 -5.40 32.01 18.87
C PHE A 254 -5.73 31.11 17.67
N GLU A 255 -6.98 30.72 17.44
CA GLU A 255 -7.33 29.73 16.38
C GLU A 255 -6.81 30.13 15.00
N GLY A 256 -7.00 31.40 14.62
CA GLY A 256 -6.53 31.89 13.33
C GLY A 256 -4.99 31.93 13.20
N ALA A 257 -4.28 32.12 14.31
CA ALA A 257 -2.82 32.06 14.33
C ALA A 257 -2.33 30.62 14.30
N ILE A 258 -2.91 29.72 15.08
CA ILE A 258 -2.60 28.28 15.04
C ILE A 258 -2.81 27.73 13.64
N GLU A 259 -3.91 28.07 12.98
CA GLU A 259 -4.17 27.61 11.61
C GLU A 259 -3.10 28.12 10.63
N SER A 260 -2.74 29.40 10.72
CA SER A 260 -1.69 30.00 9.88
C SER A 260 -0.32 29.35 10.08
N VAL A 261 0.09 29.13 11.34
CA VAL A 261 1.36 28.49 11.67
C VAL A 261 1.34 27.01 11.25
N THR A 262 0.24 26.31 11.48
CA THR A 262 0.08 24.90 11.08
C THR A 262 0.21 24.74 9.56
N ILE A 263 -0.44 25.60 8.78
CA ILE A 263 -0.34 25.57 7.31
C ILE A 263 1.12 25.75 6.88
N THR A 264 1.83 26.72 7.48
CA THR A 264 3.23 27.02 7.17
C THR A 264 4.15 25.84 7.51
N LEU A 265 4.04 25.31 8.74
CA LEU A 265 4.81 24.13 9.17
C LEU A 265 4.53 22.93 8.27
N MET A 266 3.29 22.75 7.82
CA MET A 266 2.92 21.63 6.95
C MET A 266 3.48 21.77 5.53
N SER A 267 3.34 22.94 4.90
CA SER A 267 3.76 23.15 3.51
C SER A 267 5.27 23.19 3.37
N ASP A 268 5.96 23.75 4.36
CA ASP A 268 7.37 24.06 4.21
C ASP A 268 8.22 22.98 4.88
N ASN A 269 8.03 22.78 6.19
CA ASN A 269 8.94 21.95 6.98
C ASN A 269 8.52 20.48 6.99
N PHE A 270 7.25 20.20 7.24
CA PHE A 270 6.77 18.83 7.42
C PHE A 270 6.90 18.01 6.14
N GLU A 271 6.65 18.60 4.96
CA GLU A 271 6.85 17.87 3.70
C GLU A 271 8.33 17.51 3.42
N ARG A 272 9.29 18.31 3.92
CA ARG A 272 10.71 17.96 3.86
C ARG A 272 11.04 16.91 4.91
N PHE A 273 10.55 17.09 6.12
CA PHE A 273 10.72 16.16 7.23
C PHE A 273 10.26 14.74 6.87
N THR A 274 9.10 14.59 6.22
CA THR A 274 8.57 13.26 5.86
C THR A 274 9.42 12.52 4.83
N LYS A 275 10.33 13.21 4.15
CA LYS A 275 11.30 12.63 3.19
C LYS A 275 12.57 12.13 3.88
N THR A 276 12.79 12.45 5.16
CA THR A 276 13.96 12.00 5.92
C THR A 276 13.85 10.51 6.26
N LYS A 277 14.98 9.81 6.26
CA LYS A 277 15.01 8.36 6.54
C LYS A 277 14.54 8.09 7.98
N GLU A 278 15.01 8.89 8.92
CA GLU A 278 14.75 8.81 10.35
C GLU A 278 13.25 8.89 10.64
N PHE A 279 12.54 9.85 10.03
CA PHE A 279 11.09 9.95 10.16
C PHE A 279 10.40 8.69 9.65
N ASN A 280 10.76 8.20 8.46
CA ASN A 280 10.09 7.04 7.86
C ASN A 280 10.26 5.79 8.72
N GLU A 281 11.49 5.51 9.19
CA GLU A 281 11.75 4.38 10.08
C GLU A 281 10.93 4.49 11.37
N LYS A 282 10.88 5.68 11.98
CA LYS A 282 10.13 5.91 13.21
C LYS A 282 8.61 5.83 13.01
N PHE A 283 8.10 6.46 11.96
CA PHE A 283 6.68 6.53 11.62
C PHE A 283 6.09 5.14 11.42
N MET A 284 6.88 4.26 10.78
CA MET A 284 6.52 2.87 10.51
C MET A 284 6.41 2.01 11.78
N LEU A 285 7.20 2.32 12.80
CA LEU A 285 7.13 1.65 14.11
C LEU A 285 5.91 2.12 14.91
N VAL A 286 5.57 3.41 14.82
CA VAL A 286 4.44 4.02 15.54
C VAL A 286 3.09 3.66 14.90
N TYR A 287 3.02 3.59 13.57
CA TYR A 287 1.78 3.36 12.82
C TYR A 287 1.82 2.07 11.97
N PRO A 288 1.90 0.87 12.58
CA PRO A 288 1.96 -0.39 11.84
C PRO A 288 0.70 -0.66 11.01
N GLU A 289 -0.44 -0.06 11.35
CA GLU A 289 -1.66 -0.10 10.54
C GLU A 289 -1.56 0.74 9.27
N VAL A 290 -0.75 1.80 9.23
CA VAL A 290 -0.46 2.50 7.98
C VAL A 290 0.26 1.57 7.03
N MET A 291 1.14 0.70 7.52
CA MET A 291 1.72 -0.34 6.66
C MET A 291 0.71 -1.34 6.14
N LYS A 292 -0.21 -1.78 6.99
CA LYS A 292 -1.32 -2.64 6.54
C LYS A 292 -2.19 -1.91 5.52
N LYS A 293 -2.40 -0.60 5.66
CA LYS A 293 -3.15 0.23 4.71
C LYS A 293 -2.37 0.45 3.42
N ILE A 294 -1.09 0.74 3.45
CA ILE A 294 -0.21 0.83 2.29
C ILE A 294 -0.26 -0.50 1.50
N GLN A 295 -0.10 -1.63 2.21
CA GLN A 295 -0.23 -2.97 1.64
C GLN A 295 -1.64 -3.24 1.08
N LYS A 296 -2.69 -2.63 1.64
CA LYS A 296 -4.09 -2.80 1.22
C LYS A 296 -4.51 -1.83 0.11
N MET A 297 -4.06 -0.58 0.13
CA MET A 297 -4.34 0.45 -0.89
C MET A 297 -3.73 0.07 -2.22
N SER A 298 -2.58 -0.60 -2.18
CA SER A 298 -2.02 -1.33 -3.30
C SER A 298 -3.06 -2.28 -3.95
N VAL A 299 -3.98 -2.87 -3.19
CA VAL A 299 -5.01 -3.83 -3.66
C VAL A 299 -6.32 -3.17 -4.12
N ASP A 300 -6.70 -2.02 -3.55
CA ASP A 300 -8.02 -1.40 -3.74
C ASP A 300 -8.03 -0.27 -4.79
N ALA A 301 -6.89 0.07 -5.41
CA ALA A 301 -6.79 1.09 -6.46
C ALA A 301 -7.54 0.65 -7.74
N LYS A 302 -8.81 1.06 -7.87
CA LYS A 302 -9.60 0.84 -9.10
C LYS A 302 -8.98 1.62 -10.27
N PRO A 303 -8.78 0.98 -11.44
CA PRO A 303 -8.23 1.66 -12.61
C PRO A 303 -9.20 2.74 -13.12
N VAL A 304 -8.66 3.94 -13.36
CA VAL A 304 -9.31 4.95 -14.21
C VAL A 304 -9.24 4.43 -15.64
N VAL A 305 -10.40 4.03 -16.17
CA VAL A 305 -10.52 3.53 -17.54
C VAL A 305 -10.36 4.71 -18.50
N THR A 306 -9.17 4.88 -19.07
CA THR A 306 -8.97 5.68 -20.29
C THR A 306 -9.12 4.77 -21.50
N VAL A 307 -10.12 5.07 -22.32
CA VAL A 307 -10.43 4.39 -23.58
C VAL A 307 -9.33 4.69 -24.61
N PRO A 308 -8.62 3.70 -25.17
CA PRO A 308 -7.68 3.92 -26.26
C PRO A 308 -8.43 4.13 -27.58
N SER A 309 -7.99 5.12 -28.38
CA SER A 309 -8.39 5.24 -29.79
C SER A 309 -7.73 4.16 -30.65
N PRO A 310 -8.37 3.72 -31.75
CA PRO A 310 -7.91 2.61 -32.56
C PRO A 310 -6.78 3.03 -33.52
N GLY A 311 -5.65 2.30 -33.49
CA GLY A 311 -4.52 2.47 -34.40
C GLY A 311 -4.03 1.13 -34.95
N THR A 312 -4.31 0.94 -36.24
CA THR A 312 -3.76 0.07 -37.30
C THR A 312 -2.68 -0.99 -37.01
N THR A 313 -2.97 -2.18 -37.54
CA THR A 313 -2.20 -3.42 -37.65
C THR A 313 -1.12 -3.39 -38.73
N ASP A 314 0.03 -4.05 -38.47
CA ASP A 314 0.86 -4.76 -39.46
C ASP A 314 1.67 -5.88 -38.77
N ALA A 315 1.85 -7.02 -39.47
CA ALA A 315 2.52 -8.25 -39.04
C ALA A 315 3.21 -8.91 -40.27
N PRO A 316 3.95 -10.05 -40.15
CA PRO A 316 5.06 -10.37 -39.23
C PRO A 316 6.29 -10.98 -39.98
N GLY A 317 7.37 -11.28 -39.25
CA GLY A 317 8.54 -11.98 -39.78
C GLY A 317 9.24 -12.93 -38.79
N ASN A 318 9.06 -14.23 -39.05
CA ASN A 318 9.91 -15.42 -38.84
C ASN A 318 10.56 -15.80 -37.49
N ALA A 319 10.42 -17.11 -37.21
CA ALA A 319 10.83 -17.85 -36.02
C ALA A 319 12.23 -18.51 -36.14
N VAL A 320 12.86 -18.73 -34.99
CA VAL A 320 13.97 -19.68 -34.77
C VAL A 320 13.78 -20.35 -33.40
N ALA A 321 13.93 -21.68 -33.34
CA ALA A 321 13.85 -22.51 -32.11
C ALA A 321 15.21 -22.59 -31.38
N PRO A 322 15.22 -22.88 -30.05
CA PRO A 322 15.84 -24.15 -29.63
C PRO A 322 15.31 -24.82 -28.33
N SER A 323 15.49 -26.15 -28.31
CA SER A 323 15.84 -27.14 -27.27
C SER A 323 15.45 -27.03 -25.77
N PRO A 324 15.17 -28.17 -25.09
CA PRO A 324 14.67 -28.20 -23.72
C PRO A 324 15.79 -28.17 -22.66
N ILE A 325 15.66 -27.27 -21.68
CA ILE A 325 16.47 -27.26 -20.45
C ILE A 325 15.54 -27.59 -19.28
N VAL A 326 15.70 -28.78 -18.70
CA VAL A 326 15.18 -29.10 -17.36
C VAL A 326 16.24 -28.66 -16.37
N GLY A 327 16.18 -27.40 -15.95
CA GLY A 327 17.03 -26.83 -14.90
C GLY A 327 16.25 -26.72 -13.60
N ASN A 328 16.88 -27.08 -12.49
CA ASN A 328 16.44 -26.64 -11.16
C ASN A 328 16.25 -25.12 -11.19
N LEU A 329 15.12 -24.61 -10.72
CA LEU A 329 14.93 -23.17 -10.42
C LEU A 329 15.81 -22.80 -9.20
N GLU A 330 17.12 -22.91 -9.35
CA GLU A 330 18.06 -22.09 -8.61
C GLU A 330 18.02 -20.73 -9.28
N VAL A 331 17.34 -19.79 -8.64
CA VAL A 331 17.40 -18.37 -9.01
C VAL A 331 18.83 -17.95 -8.72
N GLU A 332 19.70 -18.04 -9.74
CA GLU A 332 21.04 -17.47 -9.67
C GLU A 332 20.92 -15.98 -9.35
N ASN A 333 21.82 -15.54 -8.48
CA ASN A 333 21.86 -14.27 -7.76
C ASN A 333 22.13 -13.07 -8.69
N THR A 334 21.31 -12.91 -9.71
CA THR A 334 21.23 -11.74 -10.58
C THR A 334 20.09 -10.86 -10.08
N LYS A 335 20.24 -9.54 -10.19
CA LYS A 335 19.31 -8.52 -9.70
C LYS A 335 17.98 -8.52 -10.46
N ASN A 336 17.29 -9.65 -10.53
CA ASN A 336 16.09 -9.82 -11.32
C ASN A 336 14.86 -9.93 -10.42
N THR A 337 13.87 -9.11 -10.74
CA THR A 337 12.57 -9.05 -10.07
C THR A 337 11.64 -10.07 -10.73
N SER A 338 10.87 -10.84 -9.95
CA SER A 338 10.01 -11.90 -10.49
C SER A 338 8.60 -11.84 -9.91
N CYS A 339 7.60 -11.68 -10.76
CA CYS A 339 6.19 -11.87 -10.44
C CYS A 339 5.80 -13.34 -10.71
N CYS A 340 5.30 -14.02 -9.69
CA CYS A 340 4.81 -15.39 -9.80
C CYS A 340 3.28 -15.42 -9.63
N ILE A 341 2.59 -15.81 -10.69
CA ILE A 341 1.14 -15.96 -10.74
C ILE A 341 0.83 -17.45 -10.66
N VAL A 342 0.23 -17.87 -9.55
CA VAL A 342 -0.16 -19.27 -9.34
C VAL A 342 -1.64 -19.38 -9.66
N CYS A 343 -2.00 -20.11 -10.71
CA CYS A 343 -3.38 -20.23 -11.18
C CYS A 343 -4.02 -21.58 -10.87
#